data_AF-A0A7W4E719-F1
#
_entry.id   AF-A0A7W4E719-F1
#
_cell.length_a   1.000
_cell.length_b   1.000
_cell.length_c   1.000
_cell.angle_alpha   90.00
_cell.angle_beta   90.00
_cell.angle_gamma   90.00
#
_symmetry.space_group_name_H-M   'P 1'
#
loop_
_entity.id
_entity.type
_entity.pdbx_description
1 polymer ?
#
loop_
_entity_poly.entity_id
_entity_poly.type
_entity_poly.pdbx_seq_one_letter_code
_entity_poly.pdbx_strand_id
1 'polypeptide(L)'
;MKAIKINKNKNLTKKGFTIIEVVLVLAIAGLIFLMVFLALPALQRSQRDTQRKQDVAMVVTALHNWKANNKGRSYESLGDSKTKPLASSDEYDKENGLNVSVISIENNPLNNYIGFREDNDSNKNDSSSSLSLNTSFIKTFKTRSDILRLKKEAFEEWRIMAVAINFGCNNIEILKNGNTAVLKDKKPGTAAVVHFLESGGAYCQEA
;
A
#
# COMPACT_ATOMS: atom_id res chain seq x y z
N MET A 1 -27.58 78.56 -39.57
CA MET A 1 -27.14 77.53 -38.58
C MET A 1 -26.39 76.44 -39.34
N LYS A 2 -25.13 76.16 -38.97
CA LYS A 2 -24.22 75.23 -39.68
C LYS A 2 -24.55 73.78 -39.33
N ALA A 3 -24.66 72.91 -40.34
CA ALA A 3 -24.81 71.47 -40.13
C ALA A 3 -23.49 70.87 -39.60
N ILE A 4 -23.59 70.11 -38.50
CA ILE A 4 -22.48 69.36 -37.91
C ILE A 4 -22.31 68.06 -38.71
N LYS A 5 -21.18 67.93 -39.41
CA LYS A 5 -20.81 66.71 -40.14
C LYS A 5 -20.16 65.73 -39.15
N ILE A 6 -20.90 64.70 -38.73
CA ILE A 6 -20.35 63.64 -37.87
C ILE A 6 -19.46 62.74 -38.74
N ASN A 7 -18.14 62.89 -38.61
CA ASN A 7 -17.18 62.03 -39.29
C ASN A 7 -17.06 60.70 -38.51
N LYS A 8 -17.87 59.72 -38.89
CA LYS A 8 -17.87 58.38 -38.26
C LYS A 8 -16.74 57.53 -38.85
N ASN A 9 -15.49 57.90 -38.57
CA ASN A 9 -14.34 57.09 -38.95
C ASN A 9 -13.84 56.27 -37.76
N LYS A 10 -14.48 55.13 -37.53
CA LYS A 10 -13.90 54.02 -36.77
C LYS A 10 -14.31 52.72 -37.45
N ASN A 11 -13.69 52.43 -38.59
CA ASN A 11 -13.53 51.04 -39.03
C ASN A 11 -12.60 50.35 -38.01
N LEU A 12 -13.16 49.98 -36.86
CA LEU A 12 -12.58 48.91 -36.05
C LEU A 12 -12.74 47.67 -36.89
N THR A 13 -11.74 47.36 -37.72
CA THR A 13 -11.61 46.07 -38.38
C THR A 13 -11.73 45.02 -37.29
N LYS A 14 -12.90 44.40 -37.18
CA LYS A 14 -13.10 43.27 -36.27
C LYS A 14 -12.20 42.17 -36.81
N LYS A 15 -10.98 42.07 -36.29
CA LYS A 15 -10.14 40.89 -36.43
C LYS A 15 -10.90 39.75 -35.76
N GLY A 16 -11.72 39.06 -36.56
CA GLY A 16 -12.39 37.84 -36.12
C GLY A 16 -11.32 36.80 -35.81
N PHE A 17 -11.49 36.09 -34.70
CA PHE A 17 -10.65 34.94 -34.35
C PHE A 17 -10.78 33.90 -35.46
N THR A 18 -9.66 33.49 -36.06
CA THR A 18 -9.71 32.61 -37.24
C THR A 18 -9.96 31.17 -36.81
N ILE A 19 -10.74 30.40 -37.58
CA ILE A 19 -10.97 28.97 -37.30
C ILE A 19 -9.64 28.22 -37.18
N ILE A 20 -8.64 28.56 -38.00
CA ILE A 20 -7.30 27.95 -37.92
C ILE A 20 -6.60 28.20 -36.58
N GLU A 21 -6.82 29.37 -35.98
CA GLU A 21 -6.25 29.75 -34.69
C GLU A 21 -6.90 28.92 -33.57
N VAL A 22 -8.22 28.72 -33.63
CA VAL A 22 -8.95 27.82 -32.73
C VAL A 22 -8.40 26.40 -32.83
N VAL A 23 -8.25 25.88 -34.05
CA VAL A 23 -7.84 24.49 -34.30
C VAL A 23 -6.42 24.22 -33.80
N LEU A 24 -5.49 25.17 -34.00
CA LEU A 24 -4.12 25.05 -33.49
C LEU A 24 -4.09 24.99 -31.95
N VAL A 25 -4.88 25.83 -31.28
CA VAL A 25 -4.98 25.83 -29.81
C VAL A 25 -5.58 24.52 -29.31
N LEU A 26 -6.65 24.02 -29.95
CA LEU A 26 -7.27 22.75 -29.59
C LEU A 26 -6.32 21.56 -29.79
N ALA A 27 -5.49 21.58 -30.84
CA ALA A 27 -4.50 20.53 -31.08
C ALA A 27 -3.45 20.47 -29.97
N ILE A 28 -2.90 21.62 -29.56
CA ILE A 28 -1.91 21.68 -28.47
C ILE A 28 -2.55 21.32 -27.13
N ALA A 29 -3.76 21.83 -26.83
CA ALA A 29 -4.48 21.51 -25.62
C ALA A 29 -4.81 20.01 -25.54
N GLY A 30 -5.23 19.39 -26.64
CA GLY A 30 -5.49 17.95 -26.72
C GLY A 30 -4.24 17.12 -26.42
N LEU A 31 -3.08 17.52 -26.94
CA LEU A 31 -1.81 16.84 -26.68
C LEU A 31 -1.38 16.93 -25.21
N ILE A 32 -1.53 18.11 -24.59
CA ILE A 32 -1.22 18.30 -23.16
C ILE A 32 -2.18 17.46 -22.29
N PHE A 33 -3.48 17.50 -22.59
CA PHE A 33 -4.46 16.71 -21.84
C PHE A 33 -4.17 15.22 -21.89
N LEU A 34 -3.74 14.68 -23.04
CA LEU A 34 -3.34 13.29 -23.16
C LEU A 34 -2.20 12.94 -22.19
N MET A 35 -1.16 13.76 -22.11
CA MET A 35 -0.04 13.51 -21.20
C MET A 35 -0.45 13.61 -19.73
N VAL A 36 -1.26 14.62 -19.37
CA VAL A 36 -1.72 14.85 -18.00
C VAL A 36 -2.60 13.70 -17.51
N PHE A 37 -3.53 13.23 -18.34
CA PHE A 37 -4.44 12.13 -17.96
C PHE A 37 -3.73 10.79 -17.80
N LEU A 38 -2.60 10.57 -18.48
CA LEU A 38 -1.78 9.38 -18.26
C LEU A 38 -0.85 9.52 -17.04
N ALA A 39 -0.26 10.69 -16.85
CA ALA A 39 0.76 10.90 -15.81
C ALA A 39 0.17 11.06 -14.40
N LEU A 40 -0.93 11.79 -14.22
CA LEU A 40 -1.55 12.01 -12.91
C LEU A 40 -1.94 10.71 -12.18
N PRO A 41 -2.67 9.75 -12.78
CA PRO A 41 -3.02 8.51 -12.08
C PRO A 41 -1.79 7.67 -11.74
N ALA A 42 -0.75 7.68 -12.59
CA ALA A 42 0.50 6.99 -12.34
C ALA A 42 1.25 7.59 -11.13
N LEU A 43 1.30 8.93 -11.01
CA LEU A 43 1.91 9.62 -9.88
C LEU A 43 1.18 9.33 -8.57
N GLN A 44 -0.15 9.35 -8.59
CA GLN A 44 -0.96 9.05 -7.40
C GLN A 44 -0.69 7.63 -6.90
N ARG A 45 -0.57 6.65 -7.80
CA ARG A 45 -0.18 5.28 -7.44
C ARG A 45 1.20 5.24 -6.76
N SER A 46 2.18 5.93 -7.32
CA SER A 46 3.54 6.00 -6.76
C SER A 46 3.59 6.63 -5.36
N GLN A 47 2.79 7.66 -5.12
CA GLN A 47 2.66 8.28 -3.80
C GLN A 47 2.04 7.30 -2.77
N ARG A 48 0.98 6.59 -3.15
CA ARG A 48 0.38 5.57 -2.27
C ARG A 48 1.34 4.43 -1.96
N ASP A 49 2.13 3.98 -2.93
CA ASP A 49 3.16 2.96 -2.69
C ASP A 49 4.30 3.46 -1.79
N THR A 50 4.63 4.74 -1.86
CA THR A 50 5.59 5.36 -0.94
C THR A 50 5.04 5.41 0.48
N GLN A 51 3.79 5.84 0.66
CA GLN A 51 3.10 5.82 1.95
C GLN A 51 3.07 4.41 2.54
N ARG A 52 2.74 3.41 1.73
CA ARG A 52 2.74 2.00 2.12
C ARG A 52 4.08 1.49 2.64
N LYS A 53 5.18 1.88 1.99
CA LYS A 53 6.54 1.54 2.46
C LYS A 53 6.87 2.23 3.78
N GLN A 54 6.44 3.48 3.95
CA GLN A 54 6.58 4.20 5.22
C GLN A 54 5.78 3.52 6.34
N ASP A 55 4.55 3.12 6.07
CA ASP A 55 3.72 2.38 7.02
C ASP A 55 4.40 1.06 7.44
N VAL A 56 5.00 0.32 6.50
CA VAL A 56 5.82 -0.87 6.81
C VAL A 56 6.99 -0.53 7.73
N ALA A 57 7.74 0.53 7.45
CA ALA A 57 8.84 0.98 8.31
C ALA A 57 8.37 1.39 9.72
N MET A 58 7.16 1.95 9.84
CA MET A 58 6.53 2.24 11.13
C MET A 58 6.19 0.96 11.89
N VAL A 59 5.66 -0.08 11.23
CA VAL A 59 5.42 -1.38 11.88
C VAL A 59 6.72 -2.03 12.36
N VAL A 60 7.79 -1.95 11.55
CA VAL A 60 9.13 -2.41 11.97
C VAL A 60 9.63 -1.65 13.19
N THR A 61 9.43 -0.33 13.22
CA THR A 61 9.79 0.51 14.38
C THR A 61 8.97 0.11 15.61
N ALA A 62 7.68 -0.18 15.46
CA ALA A 62 6.82 -0.65 16.54
C ALA A 62 7.27 -2.01 17.08
N LEU A 63 7.69 -2.93 16.21
CA LEU A 63 8.29 -4.21 16.59
C LEU A 63 9.55 -4.00 17.44
N HIS A 64 10.46 -3.14 16.99
CA HIS A 64 11.66 -2.80 17.76
C HIS A 64 11.35 -2.14 19.10
N ASN A 65 10.39 -1.20 19.15
CA ASN A 65 9.94 -0.55 20.38
C ASN A 65 9.34 -1.57 21.35
N TRP A 66 8.48 -2.46 20.85
CA TRP A 66 7.94 -3.55 21.65
C TRP A 66 9.06 -4.43 22.21
N LYS A 67 10.04 -4.83 21.38
CA LYS A 67 11.16 -5.66 21.82
C LYS A 67 12.00 -4.95 22.89
N ALA A 68 12.30 -3.66 22.70
CA ALA A 68 13.05 -2.86 23.67
C ALA A 68 12.30 -2.76 25.02
N ASN A 69 11.00 -2.43 24.97
CA ASN A 69 10.16 -2.31 26.17
C ASN A 69 9.90 -3.65 26.88
N ASN A 70 10.05 -4.76 26.16
CA ASN A 70 9.89 -6.12 26.69
C ASN A 70 11.24 -6.79 26.99
N LYS A 71 12.27 -6.01 27.35
CA LYS A 71 13.59 -6.52 27.77
C LYS A 71 14.30 -7.38 26.72
N GLY A 72 14.11 -7.07 25.44
CA GLY A 72 14.75 -7.79 24.33
C GLY A 72 14.14 -9.16 24.03
N ARG A 73 12.92 -9.46 24.51
CA ARG A 73 12.23 -10.73 24.22
C ARG A 73 12.13 -10.98 22.71
N SER A 74 12.17 -12.26 22.34
CA SER A 74 11.96 -12.70 20.95
C SER A 74 10.54 -12.39 20.49
N TYR A 75 10.38 -12.06 19.20
CA TYR A 75 9.08 -11.85 18.56
C TYR A 75 8.20 -13.10 18.61
N GLU A 76 8.77 -14.29 18.85
CA GLU A 76 8.01 -15.52 19.10
C GLU A 76 7.06 -15.45 20.30
N SER A 77 7.31 -14.53 21.22
CA SER A 77 6.46 -14.29 22.40
C SER A 77 5.30 -13.33 22.16
N LEU A 78 5.11 -12.84 20.93
CA LEU A 78 3.92 -12.08 20.53
C LEU A 78 2.64 -12.93 20.50
N GLY A 79 2.77 -14.26 20.50
CA GLY A 79 1.66 -15.21 20.58
C GLY A 79 1.76 -16.31 19.52
N ASP A 80 0.79 -17.21 19.56
CA ASP A 80 0.64 -18.30 18.59
C ASP A 80 -0.57 -18.05 17.69
N SER A 81 -0.36 -18.26 16.38
CA SER A 81 -1.44 -18.23 15.41
C SER A 81 -2.27 -19.52 15.46
N LYS A 82 -3.58 -19.38 15.28
CA LYS A 82 -4.45 -20.54 15.03
C LYS A 82 -4.28 -21.01 13.59
N THR A 83 -4.48 -22.30 13.33
CA THR A 83 -4.48 -22.86 11.98
C THR A 83 -5.81 -23.53 11.68
N LYS A 84 -6.28 -23.39 10.44
CA LYS A 84 -7.41 -24.18 9.93
C LYS A 84 -7.01 -24.91 8.65
N PRO A 85 -7.62 -26.07 8.34
CA PRO A 85 -7.38 -26.75 7.07
C PRO A 85 -7.57 -25.79 5.89
N LEU A 86 -6.67 -25.86 4.92
CA LEU A 86 -6.75 -25.02 3.73
C LEU A 86 -7.94 -25.50 2.88
N ALA A 87 -8.96 -24.65 2.72
CA ALA A 87 -10.20 -25.00 2.04
C ALA A 87 -10.04 -25.28 0.53
N SER A 88 -8.99 -24.72 -0.08
CA SER A 88 -8.64 -24.93 -1.49
C SER A 88 -7.13 -24.83 -1.66
N SER A 89 -6.53 -25.90 -2.19
CA SER A 89 -5.11 -25.98 -2.54
C SER A 89 -4.93 -25.93 -4.06
N ASP A 90 -4.08 -25.02 -4.52
CA ASP A 90 -3.63 -25.04 -5.91
C ASP A 90 -2.40 -25.95 -6.08
N GLU A 91 -1.89 -26.06 -7.31
CA GLU A 91 -0.74 -26.91 -7.64
C GLU A 91 0.49 -26.56 -6.79
N TYR A 92 0.77 -25.27 -6.61
CA TYR A 92 1.85 -24.79 -5.76
C TYR A 92 1.67 -25.22 -4.29
N ASP A 93 0.46 -25.09 -3.75
CA ASP A 93 0.14 -25.50 -2.38
C ASP A 93 0.38 -27.01 -2.19
N LYS A 94 0.03 -27.83 -3.18
CA LYS A 94 0.23 -29.30 -3.14
C LYS A 94 1.70 -29.68 -3.23
N GLU A 95 2.45 -29.09 -4.16
CA GLU A 95 3.88 -29.36 -4.36
C GLU A 95 4.70 -29.01 -3.11
N ASN A 96 4.34 -27.93 -2.42
CA ASN A 96 5.04 -27.44 -1.24
C ASN A 96 4.42 -27.92 0.08
N GLY A 97 3.46 -28.86 0.04
CA GLY A 97 2.82 -29.42 1.24
C GLY A 97 2.06 -28.41 2.11
N LEU A 98 1.58 -27.30 1.53
CA LEU A 98 0.84 -26.24 2.22
C LEU A 98 -0.62 -26.65 2.39
N ASN A 99 -0.94 -27.32 3.51
CA ASN A 99 -2.27 -27.87 3.80
C ASN A 99 -3.07 -27.08 4.85
N VAL A 100 -2.50 -26.01 5.42
CA VAL A 100 -3.13 -25.17 6.45
C VAL A 100 -3.13 -23.70 6.06
N SER A 101 -4.17 -22.98 6.47
CA SER A 101 -4.20 -21.52 6.49
C SER A 101 -3.96 -21.01 7.91
N VAL A 102 -3.07 -20.04 8.03
CA VAL A 102 -2.68 -19.44 9.31
C VAL A 102 -3.59 -18.25 9.58
N ILE A 103 -4.23 -18.24 10.74
CA ILE A 103 -5.09 -17.17 11.22
C ILE A 103 -4.23 -16.22 12.06
N SER A 104 -4.50 -14.91 11.97
CA SER A 104 -3.77 -13.91 12.75
C SER A 104 -3.80 -14.23 14.25
N ILE A 105 -2.72 -13.87 14.96
CA ILE A 105 -2.70 -13.85 16.41
C ILE A 105 -3.80 -12.91 16.91
N GLU A 106 -4.67 -13.42 17.79
CA GLU A 106 -5.70 -12.63 18.48
C GLU A 106 -5.03 -11.81 19.60
N ASN A 107 -5.48 -10.57 19.81
CA ASN A 107 -4.97 -9.67 20.86
C ASN A 107 -3.44 -9.48 20.83
N ASN A 108 -2.88 -9.27 19.64
CA ASN A 108 -1.44 -9.08 19.48
C ASN A 108 -0.93 -7.90 20.35
N PRO A 109 0.10 -8.11 21.20
CA PRO A 109 0.74 -7.05 21.97
C PRO A 109 1.22 -5.83 21.15
N LEU A 110 1.48 -5.99 19.86
CA LEU A 110 1.83 -4.89 18.94
C LEU A 110 0.71 -3.86 18.77
N ASN A 111 -0.55 -4.23 19.03
CA ASN A 111 -1.69 -3.32 18.92
C ASN A 111 -1.54 -2.11 19.87
N ASN A 112 -0.83 -2.27 20.99
CA ASN A 112 -0.57 -1.16 21.92
C ASN A 112 0.46 -0.15 21.40
N TYR A 113 1.21 -0.49 20.35
CA TYR A 113 2.29 0.35 19.80
C TYR A 113 1.86 1.07 18.53
N ILE A 114 0.76 0.63 17.91
CA ILE A 114 0.35 0.99 16.56
C ILE A 114 -1.15 1.32 16.56
N GLY A 115 -1.48 2.54 16.19
CA GLY A 115 -2.85 2.99 15.92
C GLY A 115 -3.21 2.86 14.46
N PHE A 116 -4.48 2.57 14.19
CA PHE A 116 -5.00 2.38 12.85
C PHE A 116 -6.08 3.41 12.56
N ARG A 117 -6.07 4.01 11.36
CA ARG A 117 -7.18 4.85 10.92
C ARG A 117 -8.41 4.01 10.64
N GLU A 118 -9.54 4.39 11.25
CA GLU A 118 -10.87 3.84 11.00
C GLU A 118 -11.57 4.61 9.87
N ASP A 119 -12.68 4.04 9.39
CA ASP A 119 -13.44 4.57 8.26
C ASP A 119 -14.05 5.96 8.51
N ASN A 120 -14.10 6.41 9.77
CA ASN A 120 -14.54 7.76 10.16
C ASN A 120 -13.41 8.80 10.17
N ASP A 121 -12.27 8.49 9.53
CA ASP A 121 -11.04 9.30 9.57
C ASP A 121 -10.44 9.52 10.97
N SER A 122 -10.92 8.77 11.96
CA SER A 122 -10.41 8.73 13.33
C SER A 122 -9.44 7.58 13.52
N ASN A 123 -8.35 7.78 14.25
CA ASN A 123 -7.49 6.66 14.65
C ASN A 123 -8.13 5.88 15.79
N LYS A 124 -8.20 4.55 15.66
CA LYS A 124 -8.40 3.64 16.77
C LYS A 124 -7.10 3.61 17.58
N ASN A 125 -7.03 4.42 18.63
CA ASN A 125 -6.26 4.03 19.80
C ASN A 125 -6.56 4.83 21.05
N ASP A 126 -6.62 4.09 22.13
CA ASP A 126 -6.85 4.55 23.48
C ASP A 126 -5.48 4.99 24.03
N SER A 127 -5.13 6.25 23.76
CA SER A 127 -4.14 7.07 24.50
C SER A 127 -2.68 6.59 24.63
N SER A 128 -2.27 5.45 24.09
CA SER A 128 -0.97 4.82 24.44
C SER A 128 -0.09 4.35 23.28
N SER A 129 -0.55 4.44 22.03
CA SER A 129 0.29 4.06 20.88
C SER A 129 1.27 5.13 20.46
N SER A 130 2.53 4.72 20.27
CA SER A 130 3.62 5.58 19.80
C SER A 130 3.56 5.91 18.30
N LEU A 131 2.82 5.14 17.50
CA LEU A 131 2.84 5.22 16.03
C LEU A 131 1.41 5.13 15.47
N SER A 132 1.10 5.89 14.41
CA SER A 132 -0.21 5.90 13.74
C SER A 132 -0.05 5.57 12.26
N LEU A 133 -0.76 4.55 11.79
CA LEU A 133 -0.77 4.14 10.39
C LEU A 133 -1.93 4.77 9.64
N ASN A 134 -1.69 5.13 8.38
CA ASN A 134 -2.64 5.89 7.60
C ASN A 134 -3.82 5.05 7.10
N THR A 135 -3.63 3.74 6.82
CA THR A 135 -4.72 2.93 6.21
C THR A 135 -4.71 1.43 6.53
N SER A 136 -3.78 0.93 7.35
CA SER A 136 -3.45 -0.50 7.36
C SER A 136 -3.67 -1.21 8.71
N PHE A 137 -4.49 -2.26 8.74
CA PHE A 137 -4.54 -3.24 9.83
C PHE A 137 -3.33 -4.19 9.80
N ILE A 138 -2.93 -4.71 10.95
CA ILE A 138 -1.85 -5.70 11.02
C ILE A 138 -2.44 -7.07 11.32
N LYS A 139 -2.05 -8.04 10.50
CA LYS A 139 -2.24 -9.47 10.80
C LYS A 139 -0.89 -10.08 11.08
N THR A 140 -0.75 -10.74 12.22
CA THR A 140 0.51 -11.34 12.63
C THR A 140 0.39 -12.85 12.59
N PHE A 141 1.35 -13.47 11.92
CA PHE A 141 1.34 -14.88 11.61
C PHE A 141 2.59 -15.53 12.20
N LYS A 142 2.38 -16.62 12.92
CA LYS A 142 3.42 -17.54 13.35
C LYS A 142 3.11 -18.91 12.79
N THR A 143 4.01 -19.45 11.99
CA THR A 143 3.89 -20.80 11.44
C THR A 143 5.11 -21.62 11.77
N ARG A 144 4.93 -22.94 11.84
CA ARG A 144 6.04 -23.90 11.98
C ARG A 144 6.65 -24.26 10.63
N SER A 145 5.88 -24.10 9.55
CA SER A 145 6.31 -24.36 8.18
C SER A 145 7.48 -23.47 7.78
N ASP A 146 8.34 -23.96 6.89
CA ASP A 146 9.48 -23.20 6.36
C ASP A 146 9.08 -22.23 5.24
N ILE A 147 7.86 -22.36 4.75
CA ILE A 147 7.31 -21.55 3.67
C ILE A 147 6.05 -20.88 4.20
N LEU A 148 5.94 -19.56 3.97
CA LEU A 148 4.73 -18.79 4.22
C LEU A 148 4.24 -18.18 2.92
N ARG A 149 3.01 -18.50 2.55
CA ARG A 149 2.35 -17.95 1.36
C ARG A 149 1.33 -16.89 1.75
N LEU A 150 1.49 -15.70 1.19
CA LEU A 150 0.61 -14.55 1.33
C LEU A 150 -0.11 -14.33 0.01
N LYS A 151 -1.44 -14.42 0.04
CA LYS A 151 -2.33 -14.19 -1.11
C LYS A 151 -2.92 -12.79 -0.94
N LYS A 152 -2.78 -11.91 -1.93
CA LYS A 152 -3.26 -10.52 -1.88
C LYS A 152 -4.76 -10.42 -1.62
N GLU A 153 -5.54 -11.42 -2.00
CA GLU A 153 -6.98 -11.48 -1.72
C GLU A 153 -7.27 -11.49 -0.21
N ALA A 154 -6.36 -12.02 0.61
CA ALA A 154 -6.49 -12.01 2.06
C ALA A 154 -6.16 -10.65 2.71
N PHE A 155 -5.74 -9.67 1.90
CA PHE A 155 -5.25 -8.36 2.33
C PHE A 155 -6.30 -7.22 2.18
N GLU A 156 -7.57 -7.56 1.93
CA GLU A 156 -8.73 -6.64 1.97
C GLU A 156 -8.43 -5.30 1.28
N GLU A 157 -8.21 -5.32 -0.04
CA GLU A 157 -7.91 -4.11 -0.83
C GLU A 157 -6.74 -3.26 -0.28
N TRP A 158 -5.59 -3.89 -0.02
CA TRP A 158 -4.38 -3.19 0.45
C TRP A 158 -4.50 -2.56 1.84
N ARG A 159 -5.50 -2.96 2.63
CA ARG A 159 -5.70 -2.46 4.00
C ARG A 159 -4.98 -3.30 5.04
N ILE A 160 -4.31 -4.39 4.67
CA ILE A 160 -3.66 -5.29 5.65
C ILE A 160 -2.15 -5.31 5.43
N MET A 161 -1.40 -5.34 6.52
CA MET A 161 0.03 -5.69 6.54
C MET A 161 0.19 -7.03 7.24
N ALA A 162 1.05 -7.88 6.70
CA ALA A 162 1.38 -9.15 7.31
C ALA A 162 2.68 -9.01 8.10
N VAL A 163 2.66 -9.42 9.35
CA VAL A 163 3.87 -9.59 10.16
C VAL A 163 4.11 -11.09 10.30
N ALA A 164 5.14 -11.60 9.65
CA ALA A 164 5.53 -13.00 9.68
C ALA A 164 6.66 -13.20 10.70
N ILE A 165 6.34 -13.84 11.83
CA ILE A 165 7.32 -14.17 12.86
C ILE A 165 8.19 -15.34 12.39
N ASN A 166 9.49 -15.25 12.65
CA ASN A 166 10.52 -16.21 12.24
C ASN A 166 10.77 -16.28 10.72
N PHE A 167 10.44 -15.22 10.01
CA PHE A 167 10.78 -15.07 8.60
C PHE A 167 11.64 -13.83 8.37
N GLY A 168 12.52 -13.91 7.38
CA GLY A 168 13.29 -12.80 6.83
C GLY A 168 12.76 -12.38 5.45
N CYS A 169 13.38 -11.33 4.90
CA CYS A 169 13.01 -10.76 3.60
C CYS A 169 13.97 -11.13 2.46
N ASN A 170 15.00 -11.94 2.70
CA ASN A 170 16.04 -12.19 1.68
C ASN A 170 15.56 -13.08 0.54
N ASN A 171 14.61 -13.98 0.82
CA ASN A 171 14.06 -14.92 -0.16
C ASN A 171 12.54 -14.80 -0.24
N ILE A 172 12.09 -13.70 -0.86
CA ILE A 172 10.68 -13.43 -1.18
C ILE A 172 10.43 -13.64 -2.67
N GLU A 173 9.56 -14.57 -3.00
CA GLU A 173 9.13 -14.83 -4.37
C GLU A 173 7.76 -14.22 -4.65
N ILE A 174 7.61 -13.58 -5.81
CA ILE A 174 6.36 -12.98 -6.24
C ILE A 174 5.77 -13.81 -7.37
N LEU A 175 4.60 -14.41 -7.14
CA LEU A 175 3.90 -15.27 -8.08
C LEU A 175 2.65 -14.59 -8.65
N LYS A 176 2.11 -15.15 -9.73
CA LYS A 176 0.81 -14.77 -10.34
C LYS A 176 0.66 -13.25 -10.54
N ASN A 177 1.60 -12.64 -11.27
CA ASN A 177 1.60 -11.21 -11.63
C ASN A 177 1.54 -10.25 -10.42
N GLY A 178 2.18 -10.59 -9.30
CA GLY A 178 2.24 -9.68 -8.14
C GLY A 178 1.14 -9.85 -7.12
N ASN A 179 0.24 -10.83 -7.29
CA ASN A 179 -0.88 -11.06 -6.38
C ASN A 179 -0.57 -12.10 -5.27
N THR A 180 0.57 -12.78 -5.34
CA THR A 180 0.98 -13.72 -4.30
C THR A 180 2.44 -13.49 -3.96
N ALA A 181 2.74 -13.39 -2.66
CA ALA A 181 4.09 -13.34 -2.15
C ALA A 181 4.37 -14.61 -1.34
N VAL A 182 5.54 -15.21 -1.53
CA VAL A 182 5.98 -16.39 -0.80
C VAL A 182 7.28 -16.07 -0.09
N LEU A 183 7.29 -16.24 1.23
CA LEU A 183 8.50 -16.16 2.03
C LEU A 183 9.05 -17.56 2.22
N LYS A 184 10.31 -17.75 1.84
CA LYS A 184 11.07 -19.01 2.00
C LYS A 184 12.27 -18.86 2.94
N ASP A 185 12.53 -17.64 3.43
CA ASP A 185 13.64 -17.33 4.34
C ASP A 185 13.18 -17.51 5.79
N LYS A 186 13.28 -18.74 6.33
CA LYS A 186 13.01 -19.00 7.74
C LYS A 186 14.19 -18.53 8.57
N LYS A 187 13.96 -17.51 9.39
CA LYS A 187 14.96 -16.84 10.21
C LYS A 187 14.44 -16.68 11.63
N PRO A 188 14.76 -17.61 12.55
CA PRO A 188 14.27 -17.56 13.92
C PRO A 188 14.67 -16.26 14.64
N GLY A 189 13.72 -15.67 15.38
CA GLY A 189 13.96 -14.46 16.17
C GLY A 189 13.85 -13.13 15.40
N THR A 190 13.58 -13.17 14.10
CA THR A 190 13.25 -11.99 13.28
C THR A 190 11.75 -11.93 12.97
N ALA A 191 11.28 -10.77 12.52
CA ALA A 191 9.94 -10.61 12.00
C ALA A 191 9.97 -9.91 10.65
N ALA A 192 9.40 -10.52 9.62
CA ALA A 192 9.24 -9.90 8.31
C ALA A 192 7.90 -9.18 8.23
N VAL A 193 7.92 -7.89 7.94
CA VAL A 193 6.73 -7.09 7.66
C VAL A 193 6.54 -7.01 6.15
N VAL A 194 5.42 -7.52 5.67
CA VAL A 194 5.11 -7.63 4.24
C VAL A 194 3.84 -6.89 3.91
N HIS A 195 3.90 -6.11 2.83
CA HIS A 195 2.74 -5.41 2.31
C HIS A 195 2.76 -5.39 0.78
N PHE A 196 1.59 -5.57 0.16
CA PHE A 196 1.47 -5.55 -1.30
C PHE A 196 1.45 -4.09 -1.81
N LEU A 197 2.05 -3.82 -2.97
CA LEU A 197 2.10 -2.50 -3.61
C LEU A 197 1.11 -2.39 -4.77
N GLU A 198 0.45 -1.24 -4.95
CA GLU A 198 -0.50 -1.02 -6.04
C GLU A 198 0.14 -1.03 -7.43
N SER A 199 1.44 -0.70 -7.52
CA SER A 199 2.25 -0.90 -8.71
C SER A 199 2.46 -2.37 -9.08
N GLY A 200 2.13 -3.30 -8.18
CA GLY A 200 2.37 -4.73 -8.30
C GLY A 200 3.53 -5.19 -7.42
N GLY A 201 3.47 -6.45 -6.99
CA GLY A 201 4.45 -7.07 -6.11
C GLY A 201 4.21 -6.80 -4.63
N ALA A 202 5.17 -7.21 -3.81
CA ALA A 202 5.15 -6.99 -2.37
C ALA A 202 6.46 -6.35 -1.91
N TYR A 203 6.34 -5.46 -0.94
CA TYR A 203 7.45 -4.90 -0.19
C TYR A 203 7.62 -5.67 1.12
N CYS A 204 8.85 -5.98 1.47
CA CYS A 204 9.20 -6.70 2.69
C CYS A 204 10.31 -5.93 3.42
N GLN A 205 10.14 -5.74 4.72
CA GLN A 205 11.19 -5.21 5.59
C GLN A 205 11.29 -6.06 6.87
N GLU A 206 12.51 -6.39 7.27
CA GLU A 206 12.81 -7.18 8.46
C GLU A 206 12.93 -6.28 9.71
N ALA A 207 12.48 -6.79 10.85
CA ALA A 207 12.63 -6.25 12.20
C ALA A 207 13.37 -7.22 13.14
#